data_AF-A0AAJ5VV96-F1
#
_entry.id   AF-A0AAJ5VV96-F1
#
_cell.length_a   1.000
_cell.length_b   1.000
_cell.length_c   1.000
_cell.angle_alpha   90.00
_cell.angle_beta   90.00
_cell.angle_gamma   90.00
#
_symmetry.space_group_name_H-M   'P 1'
#
loop_
_entity.id
_entity.type
_entity.pdbx_description
1 polymer ?
#
loop_
_entity_poly.entity_id
_entity_poly.type
_entity_poly.pdbx_seq_one_letter_code
_entity_poly.pdbx_strand_id
1 'polypeptide(L)'
;MSEFPFPYEPALSANVMHRDDEAVASFVGAMCLKLAHRRHEGREGWEDRDQCSAEFLSQLLREHVEKGDPVEVANFAMMLHQRGERIATAMQIAAWEDLEANRHG
;
A
#
# COMPACT_ATOMS: atom_id res chain seq x y z
N MET A 1 -58.94 24.57 -5.62
CA MET A 1 -58.84 23.50 -4.61
C MET A 1 -57.65 22.65 -5.04
N SER A 2 -56.44 23.03 -4.60
CA SER A 2 -55.73 22.51 -3.41
C SER A 2 -54.82 21.36 -3.84
N GLU A 3 -53.49 21.35 -3.68
CA GLU A 3 -52.54 22.19 -2.93
C GLU A 3 -51.21 22.24 -3.70
N PHE A 4 -50.53 23.38 -3.62
CA PHE A 4 -49.15 23.60 -4.10
C PHE A 4 -48.15 22.88 -3.16
N PRO A 5 -46.84 22.83 -3.51
CA PRO A 5 -45.98 21.67 -3.53
C PRO A 5 -45.04 21.77 -2.31
N PHE A 6 -43.85 21.17 -2.38
CA PHE A 6 -42.67 21.33 -1.52
C PHE A 6 -42.28 20.05 -0.76
N PRO A 7 -40.99 19.91 -0.42
CA PRO A 7 -39.91 19.57 -1.36
C PRO A 7 -39.00 18.51 -0.70
N TYR A 8 -37.85 18.21 -1.29
CA TYR A 8 -36.66 17.77 -0.54
C TYR A 8 -36.75 16.35 0.04
N GLU A 9 -35.79 15.46 -0.15
CA GLU A 9 -34.38 15.53 -0.46
C GLU A 9 -34.08 14.16 -1.08
N PRO A 10 -33.05 13.97 -1.94
CA PRO A 10 -32.54 12.61 -2.09
C PRO A 10 -32.32 12.11 -0.67
N ALA A 11 -32.89 10.95 -0.32
CA ALA A 11 -32.35 10.23 0.80
C ALA A 11 -30.89 9.98 0.40
N LEU A 12 -30.02 10.90 0.81
CA LEU A 12 -28.71 10.57 1.33
C LEU A 12 -29.05 9.41 2.26
N SER A 13 -28.99 8.19 1.74
CA SER A 13 -28.52 7.10 2.54
C SER A 13 -27.16 7.63 2.97
N ALA A 14 -27.16 8.31 4.11
CA ALA A 14 -26.00 8.50 4.92
C ALA A 14 -25.50 7.08 5.05
N ASN A 15 -24.60 6.73 4.14
CA ASN A 15 -23.86 5.51 4.20
C ASN A 15 -23.17 5.68 5.53
N VAL A 16 -23.71 5.03 6.57
CA VAL A 16 -23.14 5.07 7.89
C VAL A 16 -21.78 4.46 7.66
N MET A 17 -20.78 5.32 7.49
CA MET A 17 -19.44 4.92 7.12
C MET A 17 -19.06 3.88 8.15
N HIS A 18 -18.79 2.67 7.70
CA HIS A 18 -18.53 1.60 8.65
C HIS A 18 -17.27 2.01 9.42
N ARG A 19 -17.16 1.66 10.71
CA ARG A 19 -15.96 2.03 11.49
C ARG A 19 -14.66 1.55 10.82
N ASP A 20 -14.75 0.47 10.05
CA ASP A 20 -13.64 -0.04 9.25
C ASP A 20 -13.21 0.96 8.16
N ASP A 21 -14.16 1.61 7.49
CA ASP A 21 -13.87 2.62 6.45
C ASP A 21 -13.16 3.85 7.05
N GLU A 22 -13.59 4.29 8.24
CA GLU A 22 -12.94 5.37 8.99
C GLU A 22 -11.51 4.97 9.39
N ALA A 23 -11.32 3.74 9.86
CA ALA A 23 -10.01 3.22 10.23
C ALA A 23 -9.07 3.12 9.02
N VAL A 24 -9.57 2.65 7.87
CA VAL A 24 -8.81 2.61 6.61
C VAL A 24 -8.43 4.02 6.18
N ALA A 25 -9.35 4.98 6.22
CA ALA A 25 -9.06 6.38 5.86
C ALA A 25 -7.97 6.98 6.76
N SER A 26 -8.04 6.74 8.08
CA SER A 26 -6.99 7.16 9.01
C SER A 26 -5.64 6.49 8.70
N PHE A 27 -5.65 5.21 8.33
CA PHE A 27 -4.44 4.46 8.02
C PHE A 27 -3.78 4.92 6.71
N VAL A 28 -4.57 5.25 5.69
CA VAL A 28 -4.10 5.91 4.46
C VAL A 28 -3.35 7.20 4.80
N GLY A 29 -3.87 8.01 5.72
CA GLY A 29 -3.17 9.20 6.21
C GLY A 29 -1.77 8.90 6.78
N ALA A 30 -1.65 7.87 7.63
CA ALA A 30 -0.38 7.45 8.20
C ALA A 30 0.61 6.93 7.13
N MET A 31 0.11 6.13 6.18
CA MET A 31 0.88 5.63 5.04
C MET A 31 1.44 6.78 4.20
N CYS A 32 0.59 7.75 3.84
CA CYS A 32 0.99 8.92 3.05
C CYS A 32 2.08 9.75 3.75
N LEU A 33 1.95 9.99 5.06
CA LEU A 33 2.95 10.72 5.85
C LEU A 33 4.30 9.99 5.86
N LYS A 34 4.28 8.67 6.09
CA LYS A 34 5.50 7.85 6.09
C LYS A 34 6.18 7.86 4.72
N LEU A 35 5.42 7.68 3.63
CA LEU A 35 5.95 7.72 2.27
C LEU A 35 6.51 9.11 1.91
N ALA A 36 5.87 10.19 2.37
CA ALA A 36 6.42 11.53 2.19
C ALA A 36 7.79 11.68 2.85
N HIS A 37 7.95 11.19 4.08
CA HIS A 37 9.24 11.17 4.76
C HIS A 37 10.29 10.34 3.99
N ARG A 38 9.93 9.15 3.50
CA ARG A 38 10.83 8.30 2.71
C ARG A 38 11.28 8.95 1.40
N ARG A 39 10.41 9.69 0.70
CA ARG A 39 10.79 10.47 -0.49
C ARG A 39 11.83 11.54 -0.16
N HIS A 40 11.72 12.20 1.00
CA HIS A 40 12.75 13.14 1.45
C HIS A 40 14.11 12.47 1.74
N GLU A 41 14.12 11.18 2.06
CA GLU A 41 15.34 10.38 2.21
C GLU A 41 15.88 9.84 0.86
N GLY A 42 15.28 10.23 -0.27
CA GLY A 42 15.67 9.75 -1.60
C GLY A 42 15.19 8.33 -1.91
N ARG A 43 14.21 7.81 -1.16
CA ARG A 43 13.62 6.48 -1.38
C ARG A 43 12.33 6.63 -2.19
N GLU A 44 12.48 6.60 -3.50
CA GLU A 44 11.39 6.66 -4.50
C GLU A 44 11.62 5.62 -5.63
N GLY A 45 10.75 5.57 -6.64
CA GLY A 45 10.95 4.73 -7.82
C GLY A 45 10.52 3.26 -7.69
N TRP A 46 9.74 2.91 -6.66
CA TRP A 46 9.24 1.55 -6.47
C TRP A 46 8.31 1.10 -7.62
N GLU A 47 7.73 2.04 -8.35
CA GLU A 47 6.88 1.80 -9.52
C GLU A 47 7.64 1.23 -10.72
N ASP A 48 8.95 1.44 -10.80
CA ASP A 48 9.80 0.91 -11.85
C ASP A 48 10.24 -0.52 -11.49
N ARG A 49 9.81 -1.48 -12.31
CA ARG A 49 10.06 -2.92 -12.12
C ARG A 49 11.50 -3.31 -12.45
N ASP A 50 12.17 -2.55 -13.30
CA ASP A 50 13.55 -2.81 -13.71
C ASP A 50 14.53 -2.30 -12.64
N GLN A 51 14.14 -1.26 -11.89
CA GLN A 51 14.94 -0.70 -10.79
C GLN A 51 14.60 -1.33 -9.43
N CYS A 52 13.37 -1.83 -9.25
CA CYS A 52 12.90 -2.39 -8.00
C CYS A 52 12.13 -3.70 -8.25
N SER A 53 12.72 -4.85 -7.90
CA SER A 53 12.09 -6.14 -8.12
C SER A 53 10.97 -6.43 -7.11
N ALA A 54 10.05 -7.33 -7.48
CA ALA A 54 9.00 -7.78 -6.58
C ALA A 54 9.58 -8.55 -5.37
N GLU A 55 10.66 -9.28 -5.60
CA GLU A 55 11.41 -10.04 -4.60
C GLU A 55 12.05 -9.10 -3.58
N PHE A 56 12.68 -8.01 -4.02
CA PHE A 56 13.25 -7.00 -3.13
C PHE A 56 12.17 -6.33 -2.26
N LEU A 57 11.06 -5.90 -2.85
CA LEU A 57 9.92 -5.36 -2.08
C LEU A 57 9.37 -6.39 -1.08
N SER A 58 9.32 -7.66 -1.46
CA SER A 58 8.84 -8.74 -0.59
C SER A 58 9.79 -9.03 0.56
N GLN A 59 11.11 -8.89 0.35
CA GLN A 59 12.11 -8.97 1.40
C GLN A 59 11.94 -7.82 2.40
N LEU A 60 11.86 -6.57 1.91
CA LEU A 60 11.64 -5.40 2.77
C LEU A 60 10.35 -5.52 3.58
N LEU A 61 9.26 -6.00 2.98
CA LEU A 61 8.01 -6.28 3.67
C LEU A 61 8.23 -7.21 4.87
N ARG A 62 8.95 -8.31 4.69
CA ARG A 62 9.21 -9.29 5.76
C ARG A 62 10.10 -8.72 6.85
N GLU A 63 11.13 -7.97 6.49
CA GLU A 63 11.95 -7.29 7.49
C GLU A 63 11.13 -6.33 8.36
N HIS A 64 10.16 -5.63 7.76
CA HIS A 64 9.29 -4.71 8.50
C HIS A 64 8.22 -5.42 9.33
N VAL A 65 7.82 -6.63 8.95
CA VAL A 65 7.04 -7.53 9.82
C VAL A 65 7.86 -7.87 11.06
N GLU A 66 9.12 -8.28 10.91
CA GLU A 66 10.00 -8.62 12.06
C GLU A 66 10.28 -7.39 12.95
N LYS A 67 10.36 -6.19 12.38
CA LYS A 67 10.50 -4.93 13.14
C LYS A 67 9.20 -4.48 13.82
N GLY A 68 8.04 -5.08 13.48
CA GLY A 68 6.74 -4.72 14.02
C GLY A 68 6.21 -3.35 13.56
N ASP A 69 6.55 -2.89 12.34
CA ASP A 69 6.06 -1.61 11.79
C ASP A 69 4.89 -1.87 10.81
N PRO A 70 3.62 -1.80 11.26
CA PRO A 70 2.47 -2.10 10.40
C PRO A 70 2.27 -1.11 9.25
N VAL A 71 2.72 0.14 9.39
CA VAL A 71 2.57 1.17 8.35
C VAL A 71 3.51 0.87 7.18
N GLU A 72 4.76 0.50 7.47
CA GLU A 72 5.71 0.10 6.43
C GLU A 72 5.29 -1.21 5.75
N VAL A 73 4.81 -2.20 6.53
CA VAL A 73 4.26 -3.44 5.96
C VAL A 73 3.13 -3.14 4.97
N ALA A 74 2.21 -2.25 5.34
CA ALA A 74 1.12 -1.83 4.45
C ALA A 74 1.61 -1.07 3.22
N ASN A 75 2.62 -0.21 3.36
CA ASN A 75 3.22 0.50 2.23
C ASN A 75 3.82 -0.48 1.22
N PHE A 76 4.64 -1.45 1.66
CA PHE A 76 5.22 -2.45 0.75
C PHE A 76 4.15 -3.36 0.14
N ALA A 77 3.14 -3.76 0.92
CA ALA A 77 2.02 -4.53 0.40
C ALA A 77 1.24 -3.76 -0.68
N MET A 78 1.01 -2.45 -0.46
CA MET A 78 0.37 -1.56 -1.42
C MET A 78 1.20 -1.41 -2.69
N MET A 79 2.53 -1.25 -2.59
CA MET A 79 3.42 -1.16 -3.76
C MET A 79 3.30 -2.39 -4.66
N LEU A 80 3.36 -3.60 -4.07
CA LEU A 80 3.19 -4.86 -4.78
C LEU A 80 1.79 -4.96 -5.41
N HIS A 81 0.75 -4.61 -4.65
CA HIS A 81 -0.63 -4.62 -5.14
C HIS A 81 -0.83 -3.69 -6.35
N GLN A 82 -0.32 -2.45 -6.30
CA GLN A 82 -0.46 -1.51 -7.41
C GLN A 82 0.31 -1.91 -8.66
N ARG A 83 1.34 -2.77 -8.52
CA ARG A 83 2.05 -3.39 -9.65
C ARG A 83 1.38 -4.67 -10.16
N GLY A 84 0.27 -5.10 -9.54
CA GLY A 84 -0.37 -6.38 -9.85
C GLY A 84 0.47 -7.60 -9.46
N GLU A 85 1.39 -7.43 -8.51
CA GLU A 85 2.32 -8.45 -8.06
C GLU A 85 1.84 -9.11 -6.77
N ARG A 86 2.38 -10.30 -6.50
CA ARG A 86 2.19 -11.01 -5.23
C ARG A 86 3.43 -10.87 -4.38
N ILE A 87 3.26 -11.06 -3.08
CA ILE A 87 4.39 -11.20 -2.16
C ILE A 87 5.13 -12.48 -2.54
N ALA A 88 6.41 -12.34 -2.87
CA ALA A 88 7.29 -13.46 -3.18
C ALA A 88 7.44 -14.39 -1.96
N THR A 89 7.49 -15.68 -2.23
CA THR A 89 7.79 -16.69 -1.22
C THR A 89 9.26 -16.62 -0.80
N ALA A 90 9.59 -17.16 0.37
CA ALA A 90 10.98 -17.22 0.83
C ALA A 90 11.91 -17.92 -0.19
N MET A 91 11.41 -18.94 -0.88
CA MET A 91 12.17 -19.65 -1.91
C MET A 91 12.43 -18.77 -3.15
N GLN A 92 11.44 -17.96 -3.57
CA GLN A 92 11.62 -17.03 -4.69
C GLN A 92 12.59 -15.91 -4.35
N ILE A 93 12.54 -15.39 -3.12
CA ILE A 93 13.49 -14.38 -2.63
C ILE A 93 14.91 -14.95 -2.61
N ALA A 94 15.12 -16.14 -2.04
CA ALA A 94 16.44 -16.78 -2.01
C ALA A 94 17.00 -17.01 -3.43
N ALA A 95 16.16 -17.48 -4.36
CA ALA A 95 16.57 -17.66 -5.75
C ALA A 95 16.94 -16.33 -6.44
N TRP A 96 16.23 -15.24 -6.13
CA TRP A 96 16.56 -13.91 -6.64
C TRP A 96 17.88 -13.38 -6.06
N GLU A 97 18.13 -13.56 -4.75
CA GLU A 97 19.38 -13.16 -4.09
C GLU A 97 20.60 -13.87 -4.73
N ASP A 98 20.49 -15.17 -4.98
CA ASP A 98 21.53 -15.96 -5.65
C ASP A 98 21.81 -15.45 -7.07
N LEU A 99 20.75 -15.07 -7.82
CA LEU A 99 20.89 -14.53 -9.18
C LEU A 99 21.56 -13.14 -9.18
N GLU A 100 21.16 -12.25 -8.27
CA GLU A 100 21.76 -10.91 -8.16
C GLU A 100 23.21 -10.96 -7.67
N ALA A 101 23.55 -11.87 -6.76
CA ALA A 101 24.93 -12.09 -6.35
C ALA A 101 25.84 -12.49 -7.53
N ASN A 102 25.32 -13.29 -8.45
CA ASN A 102 26.04 -13.72 -9.66
C ASN A 102 26.08 -12.66 -10.77
N ARG A 103 25.23 -11.62 -10.73
CA ARG A 103 25.25 -10.50 -11.70
C ARG A 103 26.46 -9.58 -11.48
N HIS A 104 27.01 -9.58 -10.28
CA HIS A 104 28.11 -8.70 -9.85
C HIS A 104 29.47 -9.42 -9.70
N GLY A 105 29.53 -10.72 -10.00
CA GLY A 105 30.77 -11.52 -10.03
C GLY A 105 31.30 -11.72 -11.46
#